data_AF-A0A3B6MXS2-F1
#
_entry.id   AF-A0A3B6MXS2-F1
#
_cell.length_a   1.000
_cell.length_b   1.000
_cell.length_c   1.000
_cell.angle_alpha   90.00
_cell.angle_beta   90.00
_cell.angle_gamma   90.00
#
_symmetry.space_group_name_H-M   'P 1'
#
loop_
_entity.id
_entity.type
_entity.pdbx_description
1 polymer ?
#
loop_
_entity_poly.entity_id
_entity_poly.type
_entity_poly.pdbx_seq_one_letter_code
_entity_poly.pdbx_strand_id
1 'polypeptide(L)'
;MEAVEPAVVVSCVCCGLEEECTREYIGGVRAYFGGRWLCGLCSESVKYEASRSKRTAAMGVEEAVRAHMAFCRMFRRGGHALRGVSVRAPPRLGAVRLS
;
A
#
# COMPACT_ATOMS: atom_id res chain seq x y z
N MET A 1 -35.51 -5.22 -11.68
CA MET A 1 -34.51 -4.42 -12.42
C MET A 1 -33.28 -4.35 -11.54
N GLU A 2 -32.35 -5.29 -11.73
CA GLU A 2 -31.08 -5.25 -10.99
C GLU A 2 -30.12 -4.37 -11.78
N ALA A 3 -29.83 -3.19 -11.25
CA ALA A 3 -28.68 -2.41 -11.68
C ALA A 3 -27.45 -3.13 -11.15
N VAL A 4 -26.85 -4.00 -11.98
CA VAL A 4 -25.51 -4.49 -11.72
C VAL A 4 -24.58 -3.28 -11.82
N GLU A 5 -24.20 -2.74 -10.67
CA GLU A 5 -23.20 -1.68 -10.56
C GLU A 5 -21.95 -2.11 -11.36
N PRO A 6 -21.44 -1.30 -12.30
CA PRO A 6 -20.36 -1.72 -13.19
C PRO A 6 -19.05 -1.85 -12.41
N ALA A 7 -18.72 -3.07 -12.02
CA ALA A 7 -17.39 -3.42 -11.54
C ALA A 7 -16.39 -3.26 -12.70
N VAL A 8 -15.25 -2.64 -12.41
CA VAL A 8 -14.15 -2.44 -13.36
C VAL A 8 -12.89 -3.07 -12.80
N VAL A 9 -12.07 -3.66 -13.68
CA VAL A 9 -10.77 -4.20 -13.34
C VAL A 9 -9.76 -3.07 -13.23
N VAL A 10 -8.98 -3.05 -12.14
CA VAL A 10 -7.96 -2.04 -11.90
C VAL A 10 -6.69 -2.67 -11.32
N SER A 11 -5.52 -2.21 -11.77
CA SER A 11 -4.22 -2.73 -11.32
C SER A 11 -3.57 -1.85 -10.26
N CYS A 12 -3.14 -2.48 -9.17
CA CYS A 12 -2.44 -1.80 -8.08
C CYS A 12 -1.08 -1.27 -8.55
N VAL A 13 -0.80 0.02 -8.31
CA VAL A 13 0.46 0.64 -8.72
C VAL A 13 1.69 0.14 -7.92
N CYS A 14 1.46 -0.50 -6.76
CA CYS A 14 2.53 -1.01 -5.90
C CYS A 14 2.98 -2.42 -6.32
N CYS A 15 2.03 -3.36 -6.41
CA CYS A 15 2.32 -4.78 -6.64
C CYS A 15 1.84 -5.28 -8.03
N GLY A 16 1.02 -4.51 -8.74
CA GLY A 16 0.43 -4.91 -10.01
C GLY A 16 -0.68 -5.96 -9.88
N LEU A 17 -1.20 -6.20 -8.67
CA LEU A 17 -2.38 -7.04 -8.47
C LEU A 17 -3.59 -6.38 -9.14
N GLU A 18 -4.33 -7.16 -9.92
CA GLU A 18 -5.59 -6.76 -10.55
C GLU A 18 -6.75 -7.16 -9.66
N GLU A 19 -7.66 -6.22 -9.40
CA GLU A 19 -8.88 -6.46 -8.62
C GLU A 19 -10.09 -5.90 -9.36
N GLU A 20 -11.22 -6.61 -9.29
CA GLU A 20 -12.52 -6.14 -9.73
C GLU A 20 -13.12 -5.28 -8.62
N CYS A 21 -13.39 -4.00 -8.91
CA CYS A 21 -13.86 -3.04 -7.92
C CYS A 21 -14.94 -2.12 -8.50
N THR A 22 -15.80 -1.61 -7.61
CA THR A 22 -16.76 -0.57 -7.99
C THR A 22 -16.05 0.77 -8.22
N ARG A 23 -16.61 1.60 -9.11
CA ARG A 23 -16.01 2.90 -9.45
C ARG A 23 -15.94 3.84 -8.25
N GLU A 24 -16.93 3.75 -7.37
CA GLU A 24 -17.07 4.52 -6.14
C GLU A 24 -15.91 4.19 -5.20
N TYR A 25 -15.62 2.90 -5.02
CA TYR A 25 -14.51 2.45 -4.18
C TYR A 25 -13.16 2.88 -4.75
N ILE A 26 -12.97 2.74 -6.07
CA ILE A 26 -11.77 3.21 -6.76
C ILE A 26 -11.57 4.71 -6.58
N GLY A 27 -12.64 5.51 -6.69
CA GLY A 27 -12.61 6.94 -6.46
C GLY A 27 -12.14 7.30 -5.05
N GLY A 28 -12.70 6.64 -4.02
CA GLY A 28 -12.32 6.86 -2.63
C GLY A 28 -10.86 6.53 -2.33
N VAL A 29 -10.37 5.39 -2.84
CA VAL A 29 -8.96 4.99 -2.69
C VAL A 29 -8.04 5.99 -3.40
N ARG A 30 -8.35 6.34 -4.65
CA ARG A 30 -7.56 7.33 -5.41
C ARG A 30 -7.53 8.69 -4.71
N ALA A 31 -8.65 9.17 -4.17
CA ALA A 31 -8.69 10.43 -3.44
C ALA A 31 -7.76 10.42 -2.22
N TYR A 32 -7.65 9.27 -1.52
CA TYR A 32 -6.79 9.14 -0.35
C TYR A 32 -5.28 9.06 -0.68
N PHE A 33 -4.92 8.44 -1.81
CA PHE A 33 -3.51 8.17 -2.19
C PHE A 33 -3.01 9.02 -3.37
N GLY A 34 -3.46 10.27 -3.47
CA GLY A 34 -2.93 11.21 -4.47
C GLY A 34 -3.24 10.82 -5.92
N GLY A 35 -4.44 10.30 -6.16
CA GLY A 35 -4.92 9.86 -7.47
C GLY A 35 -4.54 8.43 -7.86
N ARG A 36 -3.83 7.69 -7.01
CA ARG A 36 -3.31 6.35 -7.33
C ARG A 36 -4.17 5.25 -6.72
N TRP A 37 -4.34 4.16 -7.46
CA TRP A 37 -5.05 2.98 -6.98
C TRP A 37 -4.10 2.00 -6.28
N LEU A 38 -4.43 1.64 -5.04
CA LEU A 38 -3.76 0.61 -4.27
C LEU A 38 -4.76 -0.51 -3.99
N CYS A 39 -4.33 -1.77 -4.14
CA CYS A 39 -5.14 -2.91 -3.75
C CYS A 39 -5.47 -2.89 -2.26
N GLY A 40 -6.47 -3.67 -1.85
CA GLY A 40 -6.90 -3.76 -0.44
C GLY A 40 -5.72 -3.91 0.53
N LEU A 41 -4.82 -4.85 0.26
CA LEU A 41 -3.66 -5.17 1.10
C LEU A 41 -2.60 -4.04 1.15
N CYS A 42 -2.27 -3.43 0.01
CA CYS A 42 -1.32 -2.32 -0.04
C CYS A 42 -1.90 -1.07 0.63
N SER A 43 -3.22 -0.85 0.48
CA SER A 43 -3.91 0.29 1.07
C SER A 43 -3.86 0.25 2.60
N GLU A 44 -4.08 -0.93 3.20
CA GLU A 44 -3.99 -1.13 4.64
C GLU A 44 -2.57 -0.97 5.16
N SER A 45 -1.59 -1.54 4.44
CA SER A 45 -0.18 -1.45 4.81
C SER A 45 0.30 0.01 4.84
N VAL A 46 0.01 0.79 3.80
CA VAL A 46 0.38 2.20 3.73
C VAL A 46 -0.34 3.03 4.80
N LYS A 47 -1.64 2.79 5.03
CA LYS A 47 -2.40 3.48 6.10
C LYS A 47 -1.82 3.17 7.49
N TYR A 48 -1.42 1.93 7.72
CA TYR A 48 -0.77 1.51 8.95
C TYR A 48 0.59 2.21 9.15
N GLU A 49 1.43 2.27 8.12
CA GLU A 49 2.72 2.97 8.18
C GLU A 49 2.56 4.47 8.38
N ALA A 50 1.64 5.10 7.64
CA ALA A 50 1.35 6.53 7.74
C ALA A 50 0.78 6.90 9.12
N SER A 51 -0.08 6.06 9.71
CA SER A 51 -0.62 6.28 11.05
C SER A 51 0.42 6.06 12.16
N ARG A 52 1.31 5.08 12.01
CA ARG A 52 2.38 4.82 12.97
C ARG A 52 3.45 5.92 12.98
N SER A 53 3.71 6.52 11.82
CA SER A 53 4.76 7.53 11.61
C SER A 53 4.39 8.93 12.12
N LYS A 54 3.10 9.19 12.41
CA LYS A 54 2.65 10.44 13.06
C LYS A 54 3.31 10.72 14.41
N ARG A 55 3.98 9.74 15.03
CA ARG A 55 4.71 9.89 16.29
C ARG A 55 6.18 10.34 16.13
N THR A 56 6.77 10.25 14.93
CA THR A 56 8.20 10.55 14.70
C THR A 56 8.38 11.18 13.33
N ALA A 57 8.28 12.52 13.26
CA ALA A 57 8.31 13.34 12.05
C ALA A 57 7.20 12.98 11.03
N ALA A 58 6.53 14.00 10.49
CA ALA A 58 5.37 13.84 9.63
C ALA A 58 5.71 13.20 8.27
N MET A 59 5.92 11.88 8.21
CA MET A 59 5.81 11.15 6.96
C MET A 59 4.34 11.17 6.53
N GLY A 60 4.04 11.99 5.52
CA GLY A 60 2.71 12.04 4.91
C GLY A 60 2.36 10.73 4.21
N VAL A 61 1.07 10.54 3.92
CA VAL A 61 0.55 9.36 3.19
C VAL A 61 1.33 9.12 1.89
N GLU A 62 1.68 10.18 1.15
CA GLU A 62 2.46 10.09 -0.09
C GLU A 62 3.87 9.49 0.10
N GLU A 63 4.55 9.83 1.20
CA GLU A 63 5.89 9.30 1.52
C GLU A 63 5.80 7.80 1.85
N ALA A 64 4.79 7.42 2.64
CA ALA A 64 4.51 6.02 2.95
C ALA A 64 4.17 5.21 1.69
N VAL A 65 3.37 5.75 0.76
CA VAL A 65 3.12 5.11 -0.54
C VAL A 65 4.42 4.90 -1.31
N ARG A 66 5.30 5.90 -1.37
CA ARG A 66 6.57 5.82 -2.11
C ARG A 66 7.50 4.75 -1.53
N ALA A 67 7.62 4.70 -0.21
CA ALA A 67 8.39 3.67 0.48
C ALA A 67 7.82 2.27 0.21
N HIS A 68 6.49 2.12 0.30
CA HIS A 68 5.81 0.85 0.05
C HIS A 68 5.94 0.39 -1.40
N MET A 69 5.89 1.30 -2.38
CA MET A 69 6.13 0.98 -3.79
C MET A 69 7.53 0.42 -4.03
N ALA A 70 8.56 1.02 -3.43
CA ALA A 70 9.93 0.53 -3.54
C ALA A 70 10.06 -0.89 -2.96
N PHE A 71 9.38 -1.13 -1.82
CA PHE A 71 9.30 -2.45 -1.21
C PHE A 71 8.60 -3.47 -2.11
N CYS A 72 7.37 -3.19 -2.58
CA CYS A 72 6.63 -4.12 -3.43
C CYS A 72 7.38 -4.48 -4.72
N ARG A 73 8.08 -3.53 -5.34
CA ARG A 73 8.90 -3.78 -6.55
C ARG A 73 10.02 -4.78 -6.30
N MET A 74 10.58 -4.84 -5.09
CA MET A 74 11.57 -5.85 -4.72
C MET A 74 10.96 -7.26 -4.69
N PHE A 75 9.72 -7.39 -4.22
CA PHE A 75 9.04 -8.69 -4.08
C PHE A 75 8.42 -9.22 -5.38
N ARG A 76 8.21 -8.36 -6.41
CA ARG A 76 7.73 -8.80 -7.74
C ARG A 76 8.70 -9.75 -8.47
N ARG A 77 9.96 -9.88 -8.02
CA ARG A 77 10.96 -10.77 -8.62
C ARG A 77 10.95 -12.20 -8.06
N GLY A 78 10.17 -12.48 -7.01
CA GLY A 78 10.00 -13.82 -6.44
C GLY A 78 8.54 -14.22 -6.46
N GLY A 79 8.12 -14.97 -7.48
CA GLY A 79 6.74 -15.38 -7.69
C GLY A 79 6.12 -16.03 -6.45
N HIS A 80 4.96 -15.51 -6.05
CA HIS A 80 3.80 -16.24 -5.51
C HIS A 80 4.06 -17.51 -4.68
N ALA A 81 5.00 -17.54 -3.74
CA ALA A 81 5.17 -18.70 -2.87
C ALA A 81 5.96 -18.42 -1.58
N LEU A 82 5.65 -17.35 -0.84
CA LEU A 82 6.01 -17.31 0.58
C LEU A 82 4.83 -16.78 1.40
N ARG A 83 4.18 -17.74 2.06
CA ARG A 83 3.33 -17.55 3.23
C ARG A 83 4.06 -16.69 4.26
N GLY A 84 3.37 -15.68 4.79
CA GLY A 84 3.82 -14.87 5.92
C GLY A 84 4.41 -13.53 5.51
N VAL A 85 3.56 -12.51 5.39
CA VAL A 85 3.97 -11.11 5.46
C VAL A 85 4.48 -10.86 6.89
N SER A 86 5.74 -11.21 7.16
CA SER A 86 6.47 -10.57 8.25
C SER A 86 6.94 -9.23 7.71
N VAL A 87 6.19 -8.18 8.04
CA VAL A 87 6.61 -6.78 7.91
C VAL A 87 7.87 -6.57 8.75
N ARG A 88 9.04 -6.93 8.22
CA ARG A 88 10.32 -6.49 8.81
C ARG A 88 10.51 -5.02 8.46
N ALA A 89 10.62 -4.23 9.51
CA ALA A 89 10.86 -2.80 9.50
C ALA A 89 11.98 -2.39 8.52
N PRO A 90 11.88 -1.20 7.88
CA PRO A 90 12.95 -0.68 7.03
C PRO A 90 14.29 -0.61 7.80
N PRO A 91 15.44 -0.78 7.11
CA PRO A 91 16.72 -0.66 7.76
C PRO A 91 16.95 0.79 8.22
N ARG A 92 17.02 0.95 9.55
CA ARG A 92 17.85 1.91 10.30
C ARG A 92 17.42 3.38 10.28
N LEU A 93 16.51 3.73 11.21
CA LEU A 93 16.82 4.87 12.09
C LEU A 93 18.02 4.47 12.97
N GLY A 94 18.90 5.42 13.22
CA GLY A 94 20.25 5.25 13.74
C GLY A 94 20.41 4.28 14.91
N ALA A 95 21.61 3.70 14.98
CA ALA A 95 22.07 2.92 16.12
C ALA A 95 21.88 3.73 17.42
N VAL A 96 20.88 3.38 18.22
CA VAL A 96 20.89 3.74 19.64
C VAL A 96 21.84 2.75 20.31
N ARG A 97 23.00 3.25 20.72
CA ARG A 97 23.93 2.51 21.57
C ARG A 97 23.29 2.46 22.96
N LEU A 98 22.85 1.29 23.42
CA LEU A 98 22.56 1.12 24.84
C LEU A 98 23.91 1.04 25.57
N SER A 99 24.15 2.01 26.45
CA SER A 99 25.21 1.98 27.46
C SER A 99 24.73 1.18 28.67
#